data_AF-E6XNF9-F1
#
_entry.id   AF-E6XNF9-F1
#
_cell.length_a   1.000
_cell.length_b   1.000
_cell.length_c   1.000
_cell.angle_alpha   90.00
_cell.angle_beta   90.00
_cell.angle_gamma   90.00
#
_symmetry.space_group_name_H-M   'P 1'
#
loop_
_entity.id
_entity.type
_entity.pdbx_description
1 polymer ?
#
loop_
_entity_poly.entity_id
_entity_poly.type
_entity_poly.pdbx_seq_one_letter_code
_entity_poly.pdbx_strand_id
1 'polypeptide(L)'
;MYLRRDHPALQEEWNIDTFLKHPHINILWEKSETWALDDVLIELGLTRNIVLTLASFEQSLFVAAEPHHNMMAIAPQYCEQYARQLHPDLVSRPIPLSDEYLDKLAIPFTLIWHKRNSHNPKITWLRNRIKAIYQPRACD
;
A
#
# COMPACT_ATOMS: atom_id res chain seq x y z
N MET A 1 1.73 -5.86 -0.76
CA MET A 1 1.97 -6.45 0.57
C MET A 1 3.43 -6.80 0.69
N TYR A 2 4.00 -6.63 1.87
CA TYR A 2 5.41 -6.81 2.13
C TYR A 2 5.60 -7.83 3.25
N LEU A 3 6.42 -8.82 2.97
CA LEU A 3 6.75 -9.93 3.87
C LEU A 3 8.20 -10.32 3.67
N ARG A 4 8.85 -10.84 4.71
CA ARG A 4 10.23 -11.33 4.61
C ARG A 4 10.38 -12.43 3.56
N ARG A 5 11.57 -12.52 2.94
CA ARG A 5 11.90 -13.52 1.90
C ARG A 5 11.77 -14.97 2.37
N ASP A 6 11.95 -15.23 3.66
CA ASP A 6 11.84 -16.55 4.29
C ASP A 6 10.47 -16.79 4.96
N HIS A 7 9.49 -15.92 4.71
CA HIS A 7 8.16 -16.03 5.29
C HIS A 7 7.42 -17.29 4.79
N PRO A 8 6.77 -18.09 5.68
CA PRO A 8 6.15 -19.37 5.33
C PRO A 8 5.08 -19.27 4.24
N ALA A 9 4.30 -18.17 4.22
CA ALA A 9 3.32 -17.90 3.16
C ALA A 9 3.88 -17.96 1.73
N LEU A 10 5.19 -17.73 1.54
CA LEU A 10 5.82 -17.80 0.21
C LEU A 10 6.01 -19.25 -0.28
N GLN A 11 5.80 -20.24 0.59
CA GLN A 11 5.81 -21.66 0.26
C GLN A 11 4.39 -22.22 0.04
N GLU A 12 3.36 -21.39 0.20
CA GLU A 12 1.95 -21.74 0.00
C GLU A 12 1.45 -21.13 -1.32
N GLU A 13 0.29 -21.60 -1.79
CA GLU A 13 -0.39 -20.96 -2.92
C GLU A 13 -0.80 -19.54 -2.52
N TRP A 14 -0.54 -18.56 -3.39
CA TRP A 14 -0.83 -17.16 -3.07
C TRP A 14 -2.30 -16.81 -3.33
N ASN A 15 -3.15 -17.07 -2.34
CA ASN A 15 -4.58 -16.80 -2.37
C ASN A 15 -5.05 -16.04 -1.12
N ILE A 16 -6.34 -15.72 -1.06
CA ILE A 16 -6.93 -14.97 0.05
C ILE A 16 -6.81 -15.72 1.39
N ASP A 17 -6.92 -17.05 1.40
CA ASP A 17 -6.81 -17.84 2.62
C ASP A 17 -5.40 -17.77 3.21
N THR A 18 -4.37 -17.91 2.37
CA THR A 18 -2.98 -17.73 2.78
C THR A 18 -2.71 -16.32 3.28
N PHE A 19 -3.31 -15.30 2.65
CA PHE A 19 -3.20 -13.92 3.13
C PHE A 19 -3.82 -13.73 4.53
N LEU A 20 -5.02 -14.25 4.77
CA LEU A 20 -5.75 -14.07 6.04
C LEU A 20 -5.22 -14.94 7.18
N LYS A 21 -4.56 -16.06 6.85
CA LYS A 21 -3.96 -17.00 7.81
C LYS A 21 -2.85 -16.36 8.67
N HIS A 22 -2.14 -15.38 8.12
CA HIS A 22 -0.99 -14.76 8.80
C HIS A 22 -1.36 -13.43 9.48
N PRO A 23 -0.66 -13.07 10.57
CA PRO A 23 -0.91 -11.81 11.26
C PRO A 23 -0.50 -10.59 10.43
N HIS A 24 -1.23 -9.49 10.59
CA HIS A 24 -1.05 -8.25 9.86
C HIS A 24 -0.60 -7.11 10.77
N ILE A 25 0.28 -6.28 10.23
CA ILE A 25 0.61 -4.97 10.78
C ILE A 25 -0.33 -3.95 10.13
N ASN A 26 -1.00 -3.18 10.97
CA ASN A 26 -1.84 -2.07 10.55
C ASN A 26 -1.12 -0.73 10.71
N ILE A 27 -1.58 0.28 9.98
CA ILE A 27 -1.09 1.65 10.09
C ILE A 27 -2.28 2.55 10.41
N LEU A 28 -2.13 3.43 11.40
CA LEU A 28 -3.08 4.49 11.67
C LEU A 28 -3.09 5.51 10.54
N TRP A 29 -4.23 5.69 9.89
CA TRP A 29 -4.40 6.70 8.86
C TRP A 29 -5.45 7.72 9.29
N GLU A 30 -5.06 8.99 9.42
CA GLU A 30 -5.95 10.11 9.79
C GLU A 30 -6.82 9.86 11.05
N LYS A 31 -6.28 9.13 12.04
CA LYS A 31 -6.94 8.69 13.29
C LYS A 31 -7.97 7.56 13.13
N SER A 32 -8.07 6.95 11.96
CA SER A 32 -8.80 5.71 11.75
C SER A 32 -7.87 4.51 11.83
N GLU A 33 -8.32 3.45 12.51
CA GLU A 33 -7.69 2.13 12.50
C GLU A 33 -8.21 1.26 11.36
N THR A 34 -9.40 1.55 10.83
CA THR A 34 -9.96 0.89 9.65
C THR A 34 -9.67 1.72 8.40
N TRP A 35 -9.32 1.04 7.32
CA TRP A 35 -9.09 1.65 6.01
C TRP A 35 -9.73 0.82 4.91
N ALA A 36 -9.71 1.30 3.67
CA ALA A 36 -10.47 0.74 2.54
C ALA A 36 -10.34 -0.78 2.34
N LEU A 37 -9.21 -1.38 2.71
CA LEU A 37 -9.04 -2.83 2.66
C LEU A 37 -9.94 -3.57 3.65
N ASP A 38 -10.10 -3.07 4.86
CA ASP A 38 -10.95 -3.70 5.87
C ASP A 38 -12.42 -3.68 5.42
N ASP A 39 -12.87 -2.57 4.81
CA ASP A 39 -14.23 -2.46 4.26
C ASP A 39 -14.45 -3.49 3.14
N VAL A 40 -13.49 -3.62 2.21
CA VAL A 40 -13.53 -4.62 1.13
C VAL A 40 -13.56 -6.05 1.69
N LEU A 41 -12.76 -6.35 2.73
CA LEU A 41 -12.79 -7.67 3.36
C LEU A 41 -14.13 -7.93 4.06
N ILE A 42 -14.70 -6.94 4.74
CA ILE A 42 -16.01 -7.04 5.39
C ILE A 42 -17.12 -7.30 4.37
N GLU A 43 -17.12 -6.62 3.21
CA GLU A 43 -18.06 -6.88 2.11
C GLU A 43 -18.01 -8.34 1.62
N LEU A 44 -16.82 -8.95 1.70
CA LEU A 44 -16.59 -10.35 1.36
C LEU A 44 -16.88 -11.33 2.51
N GLY A 45 -17.29 -10.84 3.69
CA GLY A 45 -17.49 -11.66 4.89
C GLY A 45 -16.18 -12.14 5.52
N LEU A 46 -15.06 -11.49 5.21
CA LEU A 46 -13.72 -11.84 5.64
C LEU A 46 -13.18 -10.85 6.66
N THR A 47 -12.25 -11.30 7.50
CA THR A 47 -11.52 -10.45 8.44
C THR A 47 -10.07 -10.89 8.50
N ARG A 48 -9.16 -9.93 8.74
CA ARG A 48 -7.73 -10.20 8.92
C ARG A 48 -7.35 -10.10 10.40
N ASN A 49 -6.37 -10.89 10.81
CA ASN A 49 -5.84 -10.83 12.18
C ASN A 49 -4.81 -9.70 12.32
N ILE A 50 -5.20 -8.57 12.90
CA ILE A 50 -4.30 -7.45 13.18
C ILE A 50 -3.70 -7.62 14.58
N VAL A 51 -2.38 -7.73 14.66
CA VAL A 51 -1.66 -7.96 15.94
C VAL A 51 -0.82 -6.76 16.40
N LEU A 52 -0.58 -5.81 15.50
CA LEU A 52 0.20 -4.62 15.75
C LEU A 52 -0.32 -3.46 14.89
N THR A 53 -0.47 -2.28 15.50
CA THR A 53 -0.84 -1.04 14.81
C THR A 53 0.24 0.01 15.03
N LEU A 54 0.72 0.63 13.96
CA LEU A 54 1.82 1.62 13.99
C LEU A 54 1.37 2.95 13.40
N ALA A 55 2.18 4.01 13.60
CA ALA A 55 1.82 5.37 13.19
C ALA A 55 2.22 5.70 11.74
N SER A 56 3.13 4.92 11.13
CA SER A 56 3.58 5.18 9.77
C SER A 56 3.86 3.91 8.97
N PHE A 57 3.91 4.09 7.65
CA PHE A 57 4.26 3.04 6.70
C PHE A 57 5.71 2.57 6.84
N GLU A 58 6.65 3.48 7.06
CA GLU A 58 8.06 3.15 7.25
C GLU A 58 8.27 2.28 8.49
N GLN A 59 7.54 2.58 9.58
CA GLN A 59 7.56 1.76 10.79
C GLN A 59 7.01 0.36 10.55
N SER A 60 5.95 0.22 9.75
CA SER A 60 5.39 -1.10 9.44
C SER A 60 6.30 -1.94 8.56
N LEU A 61 6.99 -1.34 7.59
CA LEU A 61 8.04 -2.01 6.83
C LEU A 61 9.20 -2.44 7.71
N PHE A 62 9.68 -1.55 8.59
CA PHE A 62 10.76 -1.85 9.51
C PHE A 62 10.42 -3.07 10.36
N VAL A 63 9.25 -3.08 11.00
CA VAL A 63 8.83 -4.22 11.81
C VAL A 63 8.64 -5.47 10.94
N ALA A 64 8.00 -5.38 9.77
CA ALA A 64 7.83 -6.55 8.90
C ALA A 64 9.16 -7.20 8.47
N ALA A 65 10.25 -6.42 8.45
CA ALA A 65 11.59 -6.89 8.12
C ALA A 65 12.30 -7.60 9.28
N GLU A 66 11.82 -7.47 10.53
CA GLU A 66 12.48 -8.06 11.69
C GLU A 66 12.34 -9.61 11.73
N PRO A 67 13.35 -10.29 12.30
CA PRO A 67 13.32 -11.74 12.49
C PRO A 67 12.27 -12.16 13.56
N HIS A 68 12.03 -13.47 13.67
CA HIS A 68 11.23 -14.09 14.76
C HIS A 68 9.72 -13.87 14.76
N HIS A 69 9.15 -13.25 13.73
CA HIS A 69 7.71 -13.23 13.50
C HIS A 69 7.35 -13.40 12.03
N ASN A 70 6.06 -13.63 11.77
CA ASN A 70 5.48 -13.82 10.44
C ASN A 70 4.37 -12.78 10.18
N MET A 71 4.60 -11.54 10.59
CA MET A 71 3.67 -10.44 10.33
C MET A 71 3.86 -9.87 8.93
N MET A 72 2.77 -9.52 8.26
CA MET A 72 2.80 -8.86 6.95
C MET A 72 2.46 -7.38 7.08
N ALA A 73 3.17 -6.53 6.35
CA ALA A 73 2.82 -5.12 6.19
C ALA A 73 2.10 -4.90 4.86
N ILE A 74 1.11 -4.01 4.86
CA ILE A 74 0.39 -3.63 3.65
C ILE A 74 0.75 -2.19 3.30
N ALA A 75 1.05 -1.99 2.02
CA ALA A 75 1.29 -0.67 1.51
C ALA A 75 1.10 -0.59 0.00
N PRO A 76 0.98 0.65 -0.52
CA PRO A 76 0.81 0.89 -1.93
C PRO A 76 1.98 0.36 -2.76
N GLN A 77 1.66 -0.08 -3.98
CA GLN A 77 2.65 -0.65 -4.90
C GLN A 77 3.70 0.38 -5.34
N TYR A 78 3.34 1.66 -5.45
CA TYR A 78 4.30 2.72 -5.80
C TYR A 78 5.45 2.86 -4.78
N CYS A 79 5.27 2.33 -3.55
CA CYS A 79 6.32 2.29 -2.54
C CYS A 79 7.30 1.12 -2.71
N GLU A 80 7.12 0.22 -3.69
CA GLU A 80 7.91 -1.00 -3.78
C GLU A 80 9.41 -0.72 -3.95
N GLN A 81 9.76 0.24 -4.80
CA GLN A 81 11.15 0.64 -5.01
C GLN A 81 11.76 1.20 -3.73
N TYR A 82 11.00 2.01 -2.99
CA TYR A 82 11.43 2.58 -1.71
C TYR A 82 11.63 1.49 -0.65
N ALA A 83 10.66 0.58 -0.50
CA ALA A 83 10.73 -0.54 0.43
C ALA A 83 11.93 -1.45 0.15
N ARG A 84 12.20 -1.74 -1.14
CA ARG A 84 13.34 -2.57 -1.55
C ARG A 84 14.69 -1.93 -1.22
N GLN A 85 14.79 -0.60 -1.28
CA GLN A 85 16.04 0.11 -0.95
C GLN A 85 16.34 0.10 0.54
N LEU A 86 15.33 0.23 1.39
CA LEU A 86 15.49 0.27 2.84
C LEU A 86 15.54 -1.12 3.48
N HIS A 87 14.77 -2.06 2.95
CA HIS A 87 14.58 -3.40 3.50
C HIS A 87 14.75 -4.43 2.38
N PRO A 88 16.00 -4.75 1.98
CA PRO A 88 16.28 -5.63 0.85
C PRO A 88 15.77 -7.06 1.05
N ASP A 89 15.47 -7.46 2.29
CA ASP A 89 14.94 -8.79 2.63
C ASP A 89 13.42 -8.88 2.61
N LEU A 90 12.72 -7.77 2.38
CA LEU A 90 11.29 -7.79 2.10
C LEU A 90 11.03 -8.12 0.62
N VAL A 91 10.01 -8.93 0.41
CA VAL A 91 9.45 -9.27 -0.88
C VAL A 91 8.07 -8.65 -0.99
N SER A 92 7.72 -8.16 -2.18
CA SER A 92 6.38 -7.67 -2.47
C SER A 92 5.52 -8.73 -3.14
N ARG A 93 4.23 -8.78 -2.76
CA ARG A 93 3.18 -9.54 -3.42
C ARG A 93 1.90 -8.71 -3.51
N PRO A 94 1.10 -8.87 -4.58
CA PRO A 94 -0.20 -8.22 -4.68
C PRO A 94 -1.15 -8.73 -3.60
N ILE A 95 -2.13 -7.92 -3.22
CA ILE A 95 -3.24 -8.38 -2.36
C ILE A 95 -4.05 -9.39 -3.20
N PRO A 96 -4.28 -10.63 -2.74
CA PRO A 96 -4.93 -11.68 -3.52
C PRO A 96 -6.45 -11.49 -3.55
N LEU A 97 -6.89 -10.42 -4.19
CA LEU A 97 -8.29 -10.07 -4.47
C LEU A 97 -8.48 -9.95 -5.98
N SER A 98 -9.73 -10.03 -6.46
CA SER A 98 -10.03 -9.77 -7.87
C SER A 98 -9.83 -8.30 -8.23
N ASP A 99 -9.63 -8.01 -9.52
CA ASP A 99 -9.42 -6.64 -10.02
C ASP A 99 -10.55 -5.68 -9.60
N GLU A 100 -11.80 -6.16 -9.58
CA GLU A 100 -12.97 -5.40 -9.12
C GLU A 100 -12.80 -4.84 -7.70
N TYR A 101 -12.26 -5.64 -6.78
CA TYR A 101 -12.01 -5.20 -5.40
C TYR A 101 -10.72 -4.40 -5.29
N LEU A 102 -9.70 -4.69 -6.10
CA LEU A 102 -8.47 -3.90 -6.13
C LEU A 102 -8.73 -2.47 -6.61
N ASP A 103 -9.66 -2.27 -7.53
CA ASP A 103 -10.07 -0.94 -7.99
C ASP A 103 -10.64 -0.09 -6.86
N LYS A 104 -11.33 -0.70 -5.88
CA LYS A 104 -11.83 0.00 -4.68
C LYS A 104 -10.69 0.47 -3.75
N LEU A 105 -9.49 -0.11 -3.89
CA LEU A 105 -8.29 0.24 -3.14
C LEU A 105 -7.40 1.24 -3.89
N ALA A 106 -7.81 1.68 -5.07
CA ALA A 106 -7.04 2.65 -5.85
C ALA A 106 -6.94 3.99 -5.11
N ILE A 107 -5.71 4.50 -4.99
CA ILE A 107 -5.44 5.78 -4.31
C ILE A 107 -5.19 6.86 -5.36
N PRO A 108 -6.18 7.75 -5.64
CA PRO A 108 -6.00 8.80 -6.62
C PRO A 108 -5.13 9.94 -6.07
N PHE A 109 -4.04 10.25 -6.75
CA PHE A 109 -3.26 11.46 -6.47
C PHE A 109 -3.98 12.69 -7.02
N THR A 110 -4.62 13.46 -6.13
CA THR A 110 -5.40 14.63 -6.51
C THR A 110 -4.63 15.92 -6.22
N LEU A 111 -4.39 16.73 -7.25
CA LEU A 111 -3.87 18.10 -7.08
C LEU A 111 -5.04 19.05 -6.80
N ILE A 112 -5.02 19.69 -5.63
CA ILE A 112 -6.07 20.63 -5.20
C ILE A 112 -5.48 22.05 -5.12
N TRP A 113 -6.24 23.04 -5.60
CA TRP A 113 -5.89 24.46 -5.47
C TRP A 113 -7.15 25.32 -5.31
N HIS A 114 -6.99 26.49 -4.71
CA HIS A 114 -8.11 27.41 -4.53
C HIS A 114 -8.56 28.03 -5.86
N LYS A 115 -9.88 28.14 -6.10
CA LYS A 115 -10.48 28.67 -7.35
C LYS A 115 -9.89 30.02 -7.79
N ARG A 116 -9.62 30.93 -6.84
CA ARG A 116 -8.98 32.24 -7.07
C ARG A 116 -7.64 32.15 -7.81
N ASN A 117 -6.91 31.06 -7.64
CA ASN A 117 -5.58 30.87 -8.23
C ASN A 117 -5.59 30.03 -9.51
N SER A 118 -6.77 29.70 -10.05
CA SER A 118 -6.89 28.81 -11.22
C SER A 118 -6.20 29.36 -12.48
N HIS A 119 -6.11 30.68 -12.59
CA HIS A 119 -5.44 31.37 -13.70
C HIS A 119 -4.05 31.91 -13.32
N ASN A 120 -3.55 31.63 -12.10
CA ASN A 120 -2.23 32.07 -11.69
C ASN A 120 -1.16 31.31 -12.52
N PRO A 121 -0.31 32.00 -13.31
CA PRO A 121 0.65 31.34 -14.19
C PRO A 121 1.61 30.40 -13.46
N LYS A 122 1.99 30.71 -12.21
CA LYS A 122 2.89 29.86 -11.41
C LYS A 122 2.22 28.55 -10.99
N ILE A 123 0.93 28.62 -10.60
CA ILE A 123 0.15 27.43 -10.23
C ILE A 123 -0.12 26.57 -11.46
N THR A 124 -0.47 27.17 -12.60
CA THR A 124 -0.65 26.47 -13.87
C THR A 124 0.64 25.78 -14.31
N TRP A 125 1.77 26.49 -14.25
CA TRP A 125 3.08 25.93 -14.51
C TRP A 125 3.34 24.71 -13.62
N LEU A 126 3.21 24.85 -12.29
CA LEU A 126 3.50 23.78 -11.34
C LEU A 126 2.62 22.54 -11.59
N ARG A 127 1.31 22.73 -11.76
CA ARG A 127 0.36 21.65 -12.11
C ARG A 127 0.82 20.89 -13.35
N ASN A 128 1.18 21.62 -14.41
CA ASN A 128 1.61 21.02 -15.66
C ASN A 128 2.96 20.31 -15.50
N ARG A 129 3.85 20.80 -14.63
CA ARG A 129 5.17 20.17 -14.39
C ARG A 129 5.02 18.88 -13.61
N ILE A 130 4.21 18.87 -12.56
CA ILE A 130 3.88 17.64 -11.83
C ILE A 130 3.23 16.64 -12.80
N LYS A 131 2.23 17.05 -13.58
CA LYS A 131 1.59 16.16 -14.57
C LYS A 131 2.59 15.56 -15.58
N ALA A 132 3.55 16.34 -16.06
CA ALA A 132 4.56 15.86 -17.01
C ALA A 132 5.50 14.81 -16.40
N ILE A 133 5.79 14.88 -15.09
CA ILE A 133 6.63 13.89 -14.40
C ILE A 133 5.93 12.53 -14.30
N TYR A 134 4.61 12.53 -14.15
CA TYR A 134 3.78 11.32 -13.98
C TYR A 134 3.08 10.86 -15.28
N GLN A 135 3.35 11.51 -16.43
CA GLN A 135 2.91 10.96 -17.70
C GLN A 135 3.69 9.67 -17.99
N PRO A 136 3.02 8.57 -18.39
CA PRO A 136 3.74 7.38 -18.82
C PRO A 136 4.69 7.79 -19.95
N ARG A 137 5.99 7.53 -19.77
CA ARG A 137 6.92 7.64 -20.89
C ARG A 137 6.43 6.68 -21.96
N ALA A 138 6.16 7.19 -23.15
CA ALA A 138 5.98 6.33 -24.31
C ALA A 138 7.21 5.41 -24.37
N CYS A 139 6.98 4.09 -24.41
CA CYS A 139 8.05 3.15 -24.70
C CYS A 139 8.48 3.42 -26.15
N ASP A 140 9.72 3.86 -26.34
CA ASP A 140 10.45 3.74 -27.60
C ASP A 140 11.10 2.34 -27.68
#